data_AF-A0A935Y329-F1
#
_entry.id   AF-A0A935Y329-F1
#
_cell.length_a   1.000
_cell.length_b   1.000
_cell.length_c   1.000
_cell.angle_alpha   90.00
_cell.angle_beta   90.00
_cell.angle_gamma   90.00
#
_symmetry.space_group_name_H-M   'P 1'
#
loop_
_entity.id
_entity.type
_entity.pdbx_description
1 polymer ?
#
loop_
_entity_poly.entity_id
_entity_poly.type
_entity_poly.pdbx_seq_one_letter_code
_entity_poly.pdbx_strand_id
1 'polypeptide(L)'
;MPIVQDPAAIASVKIDQLRRWWLSKCGQRRFPDRADLDPAELKPLLPYILISERLEPFNVRYRLVGTRVVGITGLDITGRDLAALTPPDATED
;
A
#
# COMPACT_ATOMS: atom_id res chain seq x y z
N MET A 1 -5.99 12.04 -15.11
CA MET A 1 -4.69 12.33 -14.46
C MET A 1 -3.62 11.61 -15.28
N PRO A 2 -2.61 12.30 -15.83
CA PRO A 2 -1.58 11.63 -16.62
C PRO A 2 -0.81 10.65 -15.74
N ILE A 3 -0.56 9.44 -16.25
CA ILE A 3 0.32 8.48 -15.60
C ILE A 3 1.74 9.02 -15.74
N VAL A 4 2.36 9.40 -14.63
CA VAL A 4 3.76 9.83 -14.60
C VAL A 4 4.65 8.61 -14.85
N GLN A 5 5.37 8.62 -15.97
CA GLN A 5 6.27 7.53 -16.37
C GLN A 5 7.71 7.74 -15.90
N ASP A 6 8.11 9.00 -15.70
CA ASP A 6 9.45 9.39 -15.24
C ASP A 6 9.48 9.58 -13.71
N PRO A 7 10.18 8.72 -12.95
CA PRO A 7 10.32 8.89 -11.51
C PRO A 7 11.03 10.19 -11.10
N ALA A 8 11.81 10.83 -11.98
CA ALA A 8 12.44 12.13 -11.71
C ALA A 8 11.42 13.28 -11.67
N ALA A 9 10.25 13.11 -12.31
CA ALA A 9 9.16 14.08 -12.27
C ALA A 9 8.34 14.04 -10.97
N ILE A 10 8.63 13.13 -10.04
CA ILE A 10 7.94 13.01 -8.76
C ILE A 10 8.36 14.18 -7.84
N ALA A 11 7.48 15.17 -7.68
CA ALA A 11 7.70 16.29 -6.77
C ALA A 11 7.39 15.97 -5.29
N SER A 12 6.70 14.87 -5.01
CA SER A 12 6.30 14.51 -3.65
C SER A 12 7.48 13.98 -2.83
N VAL A 13 7.87 14.73 -1.80
CA VAL A 13 8.89 14.31 -0.82
C VAL A 13 8.57 12.95 -0.20
N LYS A 14 7.29 12.64 0.02
CA LYS A 14 6.85 11.36 0.63
C LYS A 14 7.06 10.17 -0.30
N ILE A 15 6.76 10.36 -1.58
CA ILE A 15 6.96 9.31 -2.59
C ILE A 15 8.46 9.08 -2.80
N ASP A 16 9.27 10.15 -2.84
CA ASP A 16 10.73 10.01 -2.93
C ASP A 16 11.34 9.30 -1.70
N GLN A 17 10.86 9.61 -0.48
CA GLN A 17 11.27 8.90 0.73
C GLN A 17 10.92 7.40 0.66
N LEU A 18 9.70 7.06 0.25
CA LEU A 18 9.28 5.67 0.08
C LEU A 18 10.14 4.96 -0.98
N ARG A 19 10.41 5.63 -2.10
CA ARG A 19 11.25 5.08 -3.18
C ARG A 19 12.67 4.81 -2.70
N ARG A 20 13.28 5.75 -1.98
CA ARG A 20 14.64 5.57 -1.42
C ARG A 20 14.70 4.41 -0.44
N TRP A 21 13.71 4.28 0.44
CA TRP A 21 13.58 3.14 1.32
C TRP A 21 13.41 1.82 0.54
N TRP A 22 12.53 1.80 -0.45
CA TRP A 22 12.28 0.61 -1.28
C TRP A 22 13.56 0.12 -1.96
N LEU A 23 14.28 1.04 -2.62
CA LEU A 23 15.53 0.72 -3.31
C LEU A 23 16.63 0.27 -2.34
N SER A 24 16.70 0.83 -1.13
CA SER A 24 17.70 0.41 -0.15
C SER A 24 17.45 -1.02 0.37
N LYS A 25 16.19 -1.46 0.42
CA LYS A 25 15.83 -2.83 0.81
C LYS A 25 15.98 -3.85 -0.33
N CYS A 26 15.83 -3.44 -1.59
CA CYS A 26 16.03 -4.33 -2.74
C CYS A 26 17.44 -4.94 -2.81
N GLY A 27 18.48 -4.14 -2.56
CA GLY A 27 19.86 -4.57 -2.82
C GLY A 27 20.04 -4.99 -4.28
N GLN A 28 20.41 -6.26 -4.52
CA GLN A 28 20.49 -6.85 -5.87
C GLN A 28 19.18 -7.48 -6.37
N ARG A 29 18.13 -7.56 -5.53
CA ARG A 29 16.82 -8.12 -5.89
C ARG A 29 15.95 -7.09 -6.60
N ARG A 30 14.90 -7.56 -7.27
CA ARG A 30 13.93 -6.70 -7.98
C ARG A 30 12.99 -5.94 -7.02
N PHE A 31 12.67 -6.54 -5.87
CA PHE A 31 11.78 -6.00 -4.84
C PHE A 31 12.23 -6.50 -3.46
N PRO A 32 11.92 -5.77 -2.37
CA PRO A 32 12.19 -6.22 -1.01
C PRO A 32 11.29 -7.41 -0.65
N ASP A 33 11.76 -8.24 0.28
CA ASP A 33 10.95 -9.28 0.89
C ASP A 33 10.08 -8.67 1.98
N ARG A 34 8.98 -9.36 2.32
CA ARG A 34 8.10 -8.92 3.42
C ARG A 34 8.86 -8.75 4.74
N ALA A 35 9.86 -9.59 5.00
CA ALA A 35 10.68 -9.53 6.21
C ALA A 35 11.58 -8.29 6.28
N ASP A 36 11.84 -7.62 5.15
CA ASP A 36 12.64 -6.39 5.09
C ASP A 36 11.83 -5.15 5.52
N LEU A 37 10.49 -5.28 5.60
CA LEU A 37 9.58 -4.21 5.99
C LEU A 37 9.50 -4.11 7.51
N ASP A 38 10.27 -3.18 8.07
CA ASP A 38 10.03 -2.65 9.42
C ASP A 38 9.16 -1.38 9.34
N PRO A 39 7.91 -1.40 9.83
CA PRO A 39 7.04 -0.23 9.83
C PRO A 39 7.62 0.98 10.57
N ALA A 40 8.52 0.77 11.53
CA ALA A 40 9.15 1.86 12.28
C ALA A 40 10.01 2.76 11.39
N GLU A 41 10.68 2.20 10.37
CA GLU A 41 11.47 2.95 9.38
C GLU A 41 10.59 3.84 8.49
N LEU A 42 9.30 3.50 8.36
CA LEU A 42 8.33 4.19 7.52
C LEU A 42 7.34 5.05 8.31
N LYS A 43 7.56 5.26 9.62
CA LYS A 43 6.63 5.94 10.53
C LYS A 43 5.98 7.24 9.98
N PRO A 44 6.72 8.21 9.36
CA PRO A 44 6.10 9.42 8.80
C PRO A 44 5.28 9.18 7.53
N LEU A 45 5.43 8.02 6.89
CA LEU A 45 4.75 7.60 5.67
C LEU A 45 3.54 6.72 5.95
N LEU A 46 3.53 5.99 7.08
CA LEU A 46 2.43 5.09 7.47
C LEU A 46 1.03 5.69 7.35
N PRO A 47 0.78 6.99 7.67
CA PRO A 47 -0.54 7.58 7.48
C PRO A 47 -1.07 7.54 6.04
N TYR A 48 -0.20 7.38 5.04
CA TYR A 48 -0.54 7.40 3.62
C TYR A 48 -0.44 6.01 2.95
N ILE A 49 -0.15 4.96 3.73
CA ILE A 49 0.12 3.61 3.22
C ILE A 49 -1.07 2.69 3.52
N LEU A 50 -1.32 1.75 2.61
CA LEU A 50 -2.15 0.57 2.81
C LEU A 50 -1.24 -0.66 2.74
N ILE A 51 -1.35 -1.58 3.69
CA ILE A 51 -0.69 -2.89 3.62
C ILE A 51 -1.78 -3.95 3.65
N SER A 52 -1.79 -4.80 2.63
CA SER A 52 -2.65 -5.98 2.56
C SER A 52 -1.82 -7.25 2.50
N GLU A 53 -2.45 -8.36 2.86
CA GLU A 53 -1.92 -9.70 2.66
C GLU A 53 -2.88 -10.53 1.83
N ARG A 54 -2.33 -11.44 1.05
CA ARG A 54 -3.11 -12.48 0.36
C ARG A 54 -3.25 -13.68 1.31
N LEU A 55 -4.47 -14.19 1.41
CA LEU A 55 -4.86 -15.40 2.13
C LEU A 55 -5.35 -16.45 1.12
N GLU A 56 -5.16 -17.72 1.44
CA GLU A 56 -5.67 -18.85 0.66
C GLU A 56 -7.16 -19.13 1.01
N PRO A 57 -8.00 -19.58 0.07
CA PRO A 57 -7.71 -19.92 -1.33
C PRO A 57 -7.61 -18.70 -2.28
N PHE A 58 -8.31 -17.60 -2.02
CA PHE A 58 -8.05 -16.28 -2.64
C PHE A 58 -8.84 -15.21 -1.89
N ASN A 59 -8.22 -14.65 -0.85
CA ASN A 59 -8.78 -13.53 -0.11
C ASN A 59 -7.69 -12.49 0.15
N VAL A 60 -8.06 -11.22 0.32
CA VAL A 60 -7.11 -10.14 0.61
C VAL A 60 -7.55 -9.46 1.89
N ARG A 61 -6.69 -9.47 2.92
CA ARG A 61 -6.96 -8.81 4.20
C ARG A 61 -6.12 -7.55 4.35
N TYR A 62 -6.75 -6.44 4.70
CA TYR A 62 -6.05 -5.19 5.00
C TYR A 62 -5.47 -5.25 6.42
N ARG A 63 -4.13 -5.22 6.54
CA ARG A 63 -3.41 -5.28 7.82
C ARG A 63 -3.09 -3.91 8.39
N LEU A 64 -2.90 -2.92 7.53
CA LEU A 64 -2.66 -1.52 7.91
C LEU A 64 -3.40 -0.61 6.95
N VAL A 65 -4.12 0.36 7.52
CA VAL A 65 -4.72 1.48 6.78
C VAL A 65 -4.21 2.76 7.41
N GLY A 66 -3.52 3.58 6.62
CA GLY A 66 -2.99 4.84 7.08
C GLY A 66 -4.10 5.83 7.47
N THR A 67 -3.90 6.60 8.53
CA THR A 67 -4.91 7.55 9.05
C THR A 67 -5.28 8.66 8.06
N ARG A 68 -4.38 9.05 7.14
CA ARG A 68 -4.72 9.98 6.05
C ARG A 68 -5.53 9.30 4.95
N VAL A 69 -5.32 8.00 4.71
CA VAL A 69 -6.20 7.21 3.84
C VAL A 69 -7.61 7.22 4.41
N VAL A 70 -7.78 6.87 5.69
CA VAL A 70 -9.09 6.92 6.38
C VAL A 70 -9.72 8.31 6.31
N GLY A 71 -8.92 9.36 6.55
CA GLY A 71 -9.42 10.74 6.48
C GLY A 71 -9.89 11.18 5.09
N ILE A 72 -9.37 10.58 4.01
CA ILE A 72 -9.77 10.88 2.62
C ILE A 72 -10.96 10.02 2.21
N THR A 73 -10.94 8.73 2.55
CA THR A 73 -11.98 7.77 2.12
C THR A 73 -13.20 7.78 3.04
N GLY A 74 -13.07 8.27 4.27
CA GLY A 74 -14.09 8.14 5.32
C GLY A 74 -14.24 6.70 5.84
N LEU A 75 -13.38 5.77 5.42
CA LEU A 75 -13.55 4.35 5.66
C LEU A 75 -12.29 3.75 6.29
N ASP A 76 -12.42 3.29 7.55
CA ASP A 76 -11.42 2.45 8.18
C ASP A 76 -11.70 0.98 7.86
N ILE A 77 -10.94 0.44 6.90
CA ILE A 77 -11.02 -0.96 6.48
C ILE A 77 -9.99 -1.85 7.18
N THR A 78 -9.34 -1.38 8.25
CA THR A 78 -8.34 -2.16 8.97
C THR A 78 -8.93 -3.48 9.47
N GLY A 79 -8.26 -4.58 9.16
CA GLY A 79 -8.70 -5.93 9.52
C GLY A 79 -9.82 -6.50 8.64
N ARG A 80 -10.35 -5.74 7.68
CA ARG A 80 -11.39 -6.22 6.77
C ARG A 80 -10.80 -6.98 5.59
N ASP A 81 -11.63 -7.86 5.04
CA ASP A 81 -11.36 -8.58 3.81
C ASP A 81 -11.87 -7.77 2.62
N LEU A 82 -11.17 -7.83 1.48
CA LEU A 82 -11.55 -7.15 0.24
C LEU A 82 -12.97 -7.53 -0.19
N ALA A 83 -13.33 -8.82 -0.05
CA ALA A 83 -14.66 -9.32 -0.38
C ALA A 83 -15.79 -8.63 0.40
N ALA A 84 -15.52 -8.10 1.60
CA ALA A 84 -16.51 -7.36 2.40
C ALA A 84 -16.71 -5.91 1.95
N LEU A 85 -15.87 -5.40 1.03
CA LEU A 85 -15.94 -4.04 0.50
C LEU A 85 -16.64 -3.98 -0.87
N THR A 86 -16.74 -5.11 -1.54
CA THR A 86 -17.47 -5.24 -2.82
C THR A 86 -18.93 -5.58 -2.51
N PRO A 87 -19.91 -4.89 -3.11
CA PRO A 87 -21.30 -5.34 -3.04
C PRO A 87 -21.40 -6.79 -3.53
N PRO A 88 -22.22 -7.66 -2.92
CA PRO A 88 -22.59 -8.91 -3.57
C PRO A 88 -23.25 -8.54 -4.91
N ASP A 89 -22.80 -9.17 -6.00
CA ASP A 89 -23.29 -9.03 -7.37
C ASP A 89 -22.70 -7.90 -8.24
N ALA A 90 -21.37 -7.73 -8.21
CA ALA A 90 -20.66 -7.37 -9.45
C ALA A 90 -20.42 -8.66 -10.25
N THR A 91 -21.50 -9.22 -10.81
CA THR A 91 -21.42 -10.30 -11.79
C THR A 91 -20.56 -9.77 -12.96
N GLU A 92 -19.38 -10.33 -13.14
CA GLU A 92 -18.69 -10.26 -14.43
C GLU A 92 -19.57 -11.03 -15.44
N ASP A 93 -20.29 -10.29 -16.29
CA ASP A 93 -20.68 -10.76 -17.61
C ASP A 93 -19.47 -10.68 -18.57
#